data_AF-A0A7C2IX23-F1
#
_entry.id   AF-A0A7C2IX23-F1
#
_cell.length_a   1.000
_cell.length_b   1.000
_cell.length_c   1.000
_cell.angle_alpha   90.00
_cell.angle_beta   90.00
_cell.angle_gamma   90.00
#
_symmetry.space_group_name_H-M   'P 1'
#
loop_
_entity.id
_entity.type
_entity.pdbx_description
1 polymer ?
#
loop_
_entity_poly.entity_id
_entity_poly.type
_entity_poly.pdbx_seq_one_letter_code
_entity_poly.pdbx_strand_id
1 'polypeptide(L)'
;MFARPGLLGILAGAALALTPTAAAAHVKWFEEPAQYPLRTDLIFSERTALLVVSALVALGVLYGLQRLAGSPHWPEVEFLRLMAIGGPTLLAVQAAIGLIHSGVHLALFAPNLALPRDALGLSLAAAQVAIAFSFITGIGDWLSALALIALWVAGFLLFPPFDLLEQFFWTGIGVALLVIGRFAVDGREARPWFRQRNPLWALRAIAALRIITGLSIVAPALGEK
;
A
#
# COMPACT_ATOMS: atom_id res chain seq x y z
N MET A 1 42.65 -31.23 -3.43
CA MET A 1 43.02 -29.96 -2.76
C MET A 1 41.91 -28.97 -3.08
N PHE A 2 40.87 -28.88 -2.24
CA PHE A 2 39.73 -28.01 -2.51
C PHE A 2 40.09 -26.56 -2.18
N ALA A 3 40.05 -25.69 -3.18
CA ALA A 3 40.29 -24.27 -3.00
C ALA A 3 39.26 -23.69 -2.03
N ARG A 4 39.72 -23.07 -0.94
CA ARG A 4 38.86 -22.33 -0.02
C ARG A 4 38.20 -21.19 -0.82
N PRO A 5 36.86 -21.08 -0.85
CA PRO A 5 36.22 -19.95 -1.49
C PRO A 5 36.67 -18.68 -0.77
N GLY A 6 37.30 -17.76 -1.51
CA GLY A 6 37.65 -16.46 -0.97
C GLY A 6 36.40 -15.71 -0.50
N LEU A 7 36.57 -14.70 0.36
CA LEU A 7 35.47 -13.87 0.88
C LEU A 7 34.52 -13.38 -0.24
N LEU A 8 35.08 -13.04 -1.42
CA LEU A 8 34.33 -12.68 -2.62
C LEU A 8 33.46 -13.83 -3.18
N GLY A 9 33.91 -15.08 -3.11
CA GLY A 9 33.12 -16.24 -3.52
C GLY A 9 31.99 -16.55 -2.55
N ILE A 10 32.18 -16.30 -1.26
CA ILE A 10 31.12 -16.42 -0.23
C ILE A 10 30.10 -15.28 -0.39
N LEU A 11 30.55 -14.05 -0.63
CA LEU A 11 29.67 -12.90 -0.86
C LEU A 11 28.92 -13.01 -2.20
N ALA A 12 29.57 -13.50 -3.27
CA ALA A 12 28.90 -13.76 -4.55
C ALA A 12 27.92 -14.93 -4.44
N GLY A 13 28.26 -15.99 -3.70
CA GLY A 13 27.35 -17.10 -3.40
C GLY A 13 26.16 -16.68 -2.55
N ALA A 14 26.36 -15.80 -1.56
CA ALA A 14 25.28 -15.21 -0.77
C ALA A 14 24.42 -14.26 -1.63
N ALA A 15 25.04 -13.43 -2.47
CA ALA A 15 24.32 -12.55 -3.39
C ALA A 15 23.48 -13.33 -4.41
N LEU A 16 23.99 -14.47 -4.92
CA LEU A 16 23.26 -15.39 -5.78
C LEU A 16 22.17 -16.17 -5.04
N ALA A 17 22.41 -16.59 -3.80
CA ALA A 17 21.38 -17.22 -2.96
C ALA A 17 20.27 -16.21 -2.56
N LEU A 18 20.60 -14.92 -2.55
CA LEU A 18 19.67 -13.80 -2.37
C LEU A 18 19.11 -13.29 -3.70
N THR A 19 19.53 -13.84 -4.85
CA THR A 19 18.83 -13.51 -6.10
C THR A 19 17.42 -14.10 -6.00
N PRO A 20 16.38 -13.27 -6.10
CA PRO A 20 15.02 -13.78 -6.06
C PRO A 20 14.87 -14.70 -7.27
N THR A 21 14.75 -16.01 -7.01
CA THR A 21 14.18 -16.94 -7.99
C THR A 21 12.87 -16.33 -8.45
N ALA A 22 12.68 -16.23 -9.78
CA ALA A 22 11.56 -15.54 -10.42
C ALA A 22 10.32 -15.54 -9.53
N ALA A 23 9.93 -14.34 -9.08
CA ALA A 23 8.83 -14.13 -8.15
C ALA A 23 7.53 -14.68 -8.75
N ALA A 24 7.29 -15.97 -8.56
CA ALA A 24 6.01 -16.64 -8.79
C ALA A 24 5.00 -16.28 -7.68
N ALA A 25 5.23 -15.19 -6.95
CA ALA A 25 4.52 -14.81 -5.74
C ALA A 25 3.34 -13.87 -5.98
N HIS A 26 3.10 -13.39 -7.22
CA HIS A 26 1.95 -12.52 -7.54
C HIS A 26 0.98 -13.15 -8.54
N VAL A 27 0.91 -14.48 -8.56
CA VAL A 27 0.08 -15.23 -9.51
C VAL A 27 -1.41 -14.91 -9.34
N LYS A 28 -1.87 -14.59 -8.11
CA LYS A 28 -3.27 -14.25 -7.83
C LYS A 28 -3.76 -13.01 -8.59
N TRP A 29 -2.88 -12.05 -8.89
CA TRP A 29 -3.27 -10.82 -9.60
C TRP A 29 -3.35 -10.99 -11.12
N PHE A 30 -2.81 -12.08 -11.66
CA PHE A 30 -2.71 -12.34 -13.09
C PHE A 30 -3.39 -13.64 -13.55
N GLU A 31 -3.78 -14.54 -12.64
CA GLU A 31 -4.46 -15.81 -12.94
C GLU A 31 -5.88 -15.87 -12.33
N GLU A 32 -6.68 -16.83 -12.81
CA GLU A 32 -8.06 -17.01 -12.36
C GLU A 32 -8.15 -17.36 -10.86
N PRO A 33 -8.89 -16.57 -10.05
CA PRO A 33 -8.99 -16.77 -8.60
C PRO A 33 -9.51 -18.15 -8.19
N ALA A 34 -10.33 -18.79 -9.03
CA ALA A 34 -10.89 -20.12 -8.78
C ALA A 34 -9.81 -21.22 -8.66
N GLN A 35 -8.62 -21.00 -9.23
CA GLN A 35 -7.52 -21.97 -9.20
C GLN A 35 -6.74 -21.92 -7.88
N TYR A 36 -6.90 -20.85 -7.09
CA TYR A 36 -6.17 -20.61 -5.84
C TYR A 36 -7.12 -20.17 -4.72
N PRO A 37 -7.92 -21.10 -4.16
CA PRO A 37 -8.90 -20.76 -3.12
C PRO A 37 -8.21 -20.33 -1.82
N LEU A 38 -8.87 -19.42 -1.09
CA LEU A 38 -8.43 -18.94 0.22
C LEU A 38 -8.22 -20.11 1.19
N ARG A 39 -7.04 -20.20 1.78
CA ARG A 39 -6.66 -21.25 2.74
C ARG A 39 -6.45 -20.68 4.13
N THR A 40 -7.52 -20.64 4.91
CA THR A 40 -7.50 -20.16 6.30
C THR A 40 -6.65 -21.03 7.23
N ASP A 41 -6.38 -22.26 6.85
CA ASP A 41 -5.50 -23.17 7.58
C ASP A 41 -4.02 -22.73 7.54
N LEU A 42 -3.63 -21.89 6.57
CA LEU A 42 -2.29 -21.32 6.49
C LEU A 42 -2.04 -20.23 7.55
N ILE A 43 -3.08 -19.64 8.15
CA ILE A 43 -2.96 -18.58 9.17
C ILE A 43 -2.07 -19.03 10.34
N PHE A 44 -2.19 -20.29 10.77
CA PHE A 44 -1.43 -20.87 11.87
C PHE A 44 -0.32 -21.82 11.39
N SER A 45 0.06 -21.75 10.11
CA SER A 45 1.12 -22.61 9.56
C SER A 45 2.52 -22.15 9.98
N GLU A 46 3.47 -23.09 9.91
CA GLU A 46 4.89 -22.80 10.13
C GLU A 46 5.42 -21.70 9.18
N ARG A 47 4.89 -21.62 7.95
CA ARG A 47 5.29 -20.58 6.99
C ARG A 47 4.90 -19.19 7.48
N THR A 48 3.66 -19.03 7.96
CA THR A 48 3.19 -17.77 8.54
C THR A 48 4.00 -17.44 9.79
N ALA A 49 4.32 -18.43 10.61
CA ALA A 49 5.20 -18.23 11.77
C ALA A 49 6.61 -17.74 11.34
N LEU A 50 7.23 -18.33 10.32
CA LEU A 50 8.51 -17.88 9.78
C LEU A 50 8.45 -16.45 9.21
N LEU A 51 7.34 -16.09 8.56
CA LEU A 51 7.14 -14.73 8.03
C LEU A 51 6.97 -13.71 9.16
N VAL A 52 6.20 -14.05 10.20
CA VAL A 52 6.06 -13.21 11.39
C VAL A 52 7.38 -13.07 12.13
N VAL A 53 8.10 -14.18 12.35
CA VAL A 53 9.41 -14.16 13.02
C VAL A 53 10.43 -13.35 12.20
N SER A 54 10.48 -13.53 10.88
CA SER A 54 11.40 -12.76 10.04
C SER A 54 11.07 -11.28 10.03
N ALA A 55 9.78 -10.90 9.99
CA ALA A 55 9.35 -9.51 10.15
C ALA A 55 9.73 -8.93 11.51
N LEU A 56 9.54 -9.67 12.61
CA LEU A 56 9.94 -9.25 13.96
C LEU A 56 11.46 -9.09 14.09
N VAL A 57 12.24 -10.02 13.53
CA VAL A 57 13.71 -9.93 13.50
C VAL A 57 14.14 -8.71 12.70
N ALA A 58 13.58 -8.49 11.51
CA ALA A 58 13.88 -7.31 10.69
C ALA A 58 13.54 -6.00 11.43
N LEU A 59 12.37 -5.93 12.07
CA LEU A 59 11.98 -4.78 12.89
C LEU A 59 12.94 -4.59 14.07
N GLY A 60 13.35 -5.66 14.76
CA GLY A 60 14.30 -5.61 15.86
C GLY A 60 15.68 -5.12 15.41
N VAL A 61 16.17 -5.58 14.26
CA VAL A 61 17.42 -5.10 13.65
C VAL A 61 17.32 -3.62 13.30
N LEU A 62 16.25 -3.21 12.59
CA LEU A 62 16.03 -1.82 12.23
C LEU A 62 15.92 -0.91 13.45
N TYR A 63 15.22 -1.36 14.49
CA TYR A 63 15.12 -0.65 15.76
C TYR A 63 16.48 -0.53 16.46
N GLY A 64 17.26 -1.61 16.48
CA GLY A 64 18.62 -1.61 17.02
C GLY A 64 19.52 -0.63 16.26
N LEU A 65 19.48 -0.66 14.93
CA LEU A 65 20.23 0.28 14.07
C LEU A 65 19.79 1.73 14.30
N GLN A 66 18.49 1.99 14.41
CA GLN A 66 17.96 3.31 14.74
C GLN A 66 18.48 3.80 16.10
N ARG A 67 18.50 2.93 17.12
CA ARG A 67 19.03 3.26 18.46
C ARG A 67 20.54 3.54 18.43
N LEU A 68 21.30 2.75 17.66
CA LEU A 68 22.74 2.95 17.49
C LEU A 68 23.06 4.24 16.74
N ALA A 69 22.26 4.58 15.72
CA ALA A 69 22.42 5.81 14.95
C ALA A 69 22.00 7.08 15.72
N GLY A 70 21.22 6.94 16.79
CA GLY A 70 20.78 8.06 17.63
C GLY A 70 19.79 9.03 16.97
N SER A 71 19.35 8.76 15.74
CA SER A 71 18.33 9.57 15.05
C SER A 71 17.01 8.81 14.93
N PRO A 72 15.89 9.43 15.32
CA PRO A 72 14.55 8.89 15.07
C PRO A 72 14.24 8.70 13.58
N HIS A 73 14.93 9.42 12.69
CA HIS A 73 14.65 9.46 11.25
C HIS A 73 15.65 8.63 10.42
N TRP A 74 16.45 7.80 11.08
CA TRP A 74 17.41 6.94 10.40
C TRP A 74 16.73 5.87 9.52
N PRO A 75 17.22 5.61 8.29
CA PRO A 75 18.30 6.31 7.60
C PRO A 75 17.86 7.66 7.03
N GLU A 76 18.59 8.74 7.35
CA GLU A 76 18.34 10.08 6.83
C GLU A 76 18.88 10.22 5.40
N VAL A 77 18.14 9.70 4.43
CA VAL A 77 18.53 9.81 3.02
C VAL A 77 17.96 11.09 2.40
N GLU A 78 18.84 11.92 1.82
CA GLU A 78 18.48 13.25 1.32
C GLU A 78 17.37 13.23 0.26
N PHE A 79 17.36 12.24 -0.64
CA PHE A 79 16.31 12.13 -1.64
C PHE A 79 14.92 11.84 -1.01
N LEU A 80 14.87 11.09 0.10
CA LEU A 80 13.62 10.82 0.82
C LEU A 80 13.12 12.07 1.53
N ARG A 81 14.02 12.96 1.98
CA ARG A 81 13.64 14.29 2.52
C ARG A 81 12.89 15.11 1.48
N LEU A 82 13.31 15.09 0.22
CA LEU A 82 12.62 15.82 -0.86
C LEU A 82 11.21 15.26 -1.09
N MET A 83 11.04 13.94 -1.00
CA MET A 83 9.73 13.30 -1.10
C MET A 83 8.82 13.64 0.09
N ALA A 84 9.38 13.86 1.28
CA ALA A 84 8.61 14.21 2.47
C ALA A 84 7.92 15.58 2.35
N ILE A 85 8.52 16.54 1.63
CA ILE A 85 7.95 17.88 1.41
C ILE A 85 6.62 17.80 0.65
N GLY A 86 6.54 16.91 -0.35
CA GLY A 86 5.34 16.68 -1.16
C GLY A 86 4.58 15.40 -0.80
N GLY A 87 4.86 14.78 0.34
CA GLY A 87 4.46 13.40 0.65
C GLY A 87 2.98 13.09 0.39
N PRO A 88 2.03 13.86 0.95
CA PRO A 88 0.59 13.64 0.72
C PRO A 88 0.17 13.85 -0.74
N THR A 89 0.77 14.83 -1.43
CA THR A 89 0.51 15.09 -2.84
C THR A 89 1.01 13.94 -3.71
N LEU A 90 2.23 13.47 -3.46
CA LEU A 90 2.80 12.30 -4.15
C LEU A 90 1.96 11.06 -3.90
N LEU A 91 1.55 10.82 -2.65
CA LEU A 91 0.67 9.70 -2.30
C LEU A 91 -0.66 9.79 -3.07
N ALA A 92 -1.30 10.95 -3.11
CA ALA A 92 -2.55 11.15 -3.84
C ALA A 92 -2.41 10.89 -5.35
N VAL A 93 -1.35 11.41 -5.97
CA VAL A 93 -1.11 11.24 -7.41
C VAL A 93 -0.79 9.78 -7.74
N GLN A 94 0.06 9.12 -6.97
CA GLN A 94 0.40 7.71 -7.18
C GLN A 94 -0.83 6.81 -6.97
N ALA A 95 -1.64 7.08 -5.95
CA ALA A 95 -2.93 6.44 -5.73
C ALA A 95 -3.87 6.62 -6.95
N ALA A 96 -3.96 7.84 -7.49
CA ALA A 96 -4.81 8.14 -8.64
C ALA A 96 -4.45 7.33 -9.89
N ILE A 97 -3.15 7.10 -10.15
CA ILE A 97 -2.70 6.31 -11.29
C ILE A 97 -3.28 4.89 -11.22
N GLY A 98 -3.19 4.24 -10.06
CA GLY A 98 -3.75 2.90 -9.85
C GLY A 98 -5.27 2.87 -10.00
N LEU A 99 -5.98 3.85 -9.43
CA LEU A 99 -7.44 3.96 -9.54
C LEU A 99 -7.91 4.18 -10.99
N ILE A 100 -7.20 5.01 -11.77
CA ILE A 100 -7.50 5.23 -13.18
C ILE A 100 -7.27 3.96 -13.97
N HIS A 101 -6.11 3.31 -13.77
CA HIS A 101 -5.78 2.06 -14.46
C HIS A 101 -6.87 1.01 -14.25
N SER A 102 -7.23 0.72 -13.00
CA SER A 102 -8.29 -0.25 -12.69
C SER A 102 -9.65 0.20 -13.22
N GLY A 103 -9.99 1.49 -13.09
CA GLY A 103 -11.29 2.02 -13.52
C GLY A 103 -11.51 1.93 -15.04
N VAL A 104 -10.49 2.22 -15.83
CA VAL A 104 -10.54 2.10 -17.31
C VAL A 104 -10.72 0.65 -17.75
N HIS A 105 -10.21 -0.32 -16.97
CA HIS A 105 -10.37 -1.75 -17.24
C HIS A 105 -11.65 -2.36 -16.64
N LEU A 106 -12.59 -1.52 -16.15
CA LEU A 106 -13.79 -1.97 -15.43
C LEU A 106 -13.43 -2.89 -14.25
N ALA A 107 -12.47 -2.47 -13.44
CA ALA A 107 -12.10 -3.13 -12.20
C ALA A 107 -12.10 -2.14 -11.02
N LEU A 108 -12.52 -2.62 -9.85
CA LEU A 108 -12.61 -1.82 -8.64
C LEU A 108 -11.31 -1.96 -7.84
N PHE A 109 -10.57 -0.86 -7.62
CA PHE A 109 -9.29 -0.82 -6.89
C PHE A 109 -8.13 -1.59 -7.54
N ALA A 110 -8.31 -2.87 -7.86
CA ALA A 110 -7.29 -3.76 -8.40
C ALA A 110 -7.84 -4.61 -9.57
N PRO A 111 -6.97 -5.08 -10.49
CA PRO A 111 -7.40 -5.78 -11.70
C PRO A 111 -8.21 -7.07 -11.46
N ASN A 112 -7.97 -7.74 -10.34
CA ASN A 112 -8.66 -8.98 -9.95
C ASN A 112 -10.10 -8.76 -9.47
N LEU A 113 -10.50 -7.53 -9.18
CA LEU A 113 -11.86 -7.16 -8.75
C LEU A 113 -12.65 -6.62 -9.94
N ALA A 114 -12.92 -7.51 -10.91
CA ALA A 114 -13.64 -7.16 -12.12
C ALA A 114 -15.08 -6.73 -11.83
N LEU A 115 -15.46 -5.56 -12.31
CA LEU A 115 -16.82 -5.04 -12.22
C LEU A 115 -17.70 -5.63 -13.34
N PRO A 116 -18.99 -5.88 -13.07
CA PRO A 116 -19.94 -6.27 -14.10
C PRO A 116 -20.06 -5.18 -15.18
N ARG A 117 -20.32 -5.60 -16.42
CA ARG A 117 -20.55 -4.67 -17.56
C ARG A 117 -21.99 -4.16 -17.60
N ASP A 118 -22.53 -3.80 -16.45
CA ASP A 118 -23.86 -3.22 -16.27
C ASP A 118 -23.76 -1.74 -15.85
N ALA A 119 -24.90 -1.08 -15.71
CA ALA A 119 -24.96 0.32 -15.32
C ALA A 119 -24.30 0.57 -13.96
N LEU A 120 -24.41 -0.38 -13.03
CA LEU A 120 -23.84 -0.28 -11.69
C LEU A 120 -22.31 -0.33 -11.77
N GLY A 121 -21.73 -1.34 -12.43
CA GLY A 121 -20.28 -1.46 -12.58
C GLY A 121 -19.66 -0.27 -13.31
N LEU A 122 -20.32 0.23 -14.37
CA LEU A 122 -19.91 1.46 -15.04
C LEU A 122 -19.96 2.69 -14.12
N SER A 123 -21.00 2.80 -13.28
CA SER A 123 -21.13 3.91 -12.33
C SER A 123 -20.03 3.91 -11.27
N LEU A 124 -19.64 2.74 -10.77
CA LEU A 124 -18.57 2.58 -9.78
C LEU A 124 -17.19 2.85 -10.41
N ALA A 125 -16.94 2.36 -11.62
CA ALA A 125 -15.73 2.66 -12.36
C ALA A 125 -15.60 4.17 -12.64
N ALA A 126 -16.69 4.82 -13.07
CA ALA A 126 -16.72 6.26 -13.30
C ALA A 126 -16.49 7.06 -12.00
N ALA A 127 -17.12 6.64 -10.89
CA ALA A 127 -16.91 7.26 -9.58
C ALA A 127 -15.45 7.14 -9.12
N GLN A 128 -14.83 5.95 -9.29
CA GLN A 128 -13.41 5.72 -8.98
C GLN A 128 -12.50 6.64 -9.81
N VAL A 129 -12.76 6.76 -11.11
CA VAL A 129 -11.99 7.65 -12.00
C VAL A 129 -12.18 9.11 -11.60
N ALA A 130 -13.40 9.53 -11.23
CA ALA A 130 -13.66 10.89 -10.74
C ALA A 130 -12.90 11.19 -9.43
N ILE A 131 -12.88 10.24 -8.48
CA ILE A 131 -12.07 10.32 -7.26
C ILE A 131 -10.58 10.49 -7.61
N ALA A 132 -10.08 9.72 -8.57
CA ALA A 132 -8.69 9.79 -9.00
C ALA A 132 -8.35 11.15 -9.65
N PHE A 133 -9.22 11.70 -10.50
CA PHE A 133 -9.02 13.02 -11.07
C PHE A 133 -9.00 14.13 -10.00
N SER A 134 -9.85 14.02 -8.99
CA SER A 134 -9.81 14.90 -7.82
C SER A 134 -8.48 14.79 -7.06
N PHE A 135 -7.91 13.59 -6.93
CA PHE A 135 -6.58 13.37 -6.37
C PHE A 135 -5.42 13.84 -7.26
N ILE A 136 -5.62 14.07 -8.55
CA ILE A 136 -4.59 14.70 -9.40
C ILE A 136 -4.69 16.22 -9.28
N THR A 137 -5.88 16.74 -9.58
CA THR A 137 -6.17 18.18 -9.67
C THR A 137 -6.18 18.89 -8.32
N GLY A 138 -6.45 18.15 -7.23
CA GLY A 138 -6.65 18.70 -5.89
C GLY A 138 -8.02 19.32 -5.66
N ILE A 139 -8.91 19.28 -6.66
CA ILE A 139 -10.27 19.82 -6.55
C ILE A 139 -11.14 18.83 -5.78
N GLY A 140 -11.67 19.22 -4.62
CA GLY A 140 -12.57 18.36 -3.83
C GLY A 140 -11.88 17.12 -3.23
N ASP A 141 -10.56 17.19 -3.01
CA ASP A 141 -9.71 16.10 -2.50
C ASP A 141 -10.22 15.44 -1.20
N TRP A 142 -10.83 16.17 -0.26
CA TRP A 142 -11.45 15.56 0.92
C TRP A 142 -12.74 14.81 0.62
N LEU A 143 -13.59 15.34 -0.26
CA LEU A 143 -14.81 14.66 -0.68
C LEU A 143 -14.42 13.36 -1.37
N SER A 144 -13.37 13.39 -2.18
CA SER A 144 -12.81 12.22 -2.84
C SER A 144 -12.13 11.26 -1.86
N ALA A 145 -11.50 11.74 -0.79
CA ALA A 145 -10.97 10.89 0.26
C ALA A 145 -12.09 10.17 1.04
N LEU A 146 -13.17 10.88 1.37
CA LEU A 146 -14.37 10.29 1.97
C LEU A 146 -15.06 9.32 0.99
N ALA A 147 -15.18 9.71 -0.27
CA ALA A 147 -15.77 8.90 -1.32
C ALA A 147 -14.95 7.65 -1.58
N LEU A 148 -13.62 7.70 -1.47
CA LEU A 148 -12.74 6.54 -1.58
C LEU A 148 -13.01 5.53 -0.45
N ILE A 149 -13.12 6.02 0.79
CA ILE A 149 -13.46 5.18 1.94
C ILE A 149 -14.86 4.59 1.76
N ALA A 150 -15.84 5.41 1.35
CA ALA A 150 -17.20 4.95 1.08
C ALA A 150 -17.26 3.93 -0.06
N LEU A 151 -16.48 4.11 -1.12
CA LEU A 151 -16.36 3.19 -2.24
C LEU A 151 -15.78 1.85 -1.79
N TRP A 152 -14.79 1.86 -0.89
CA TRP A 152 -14.26 0.64 -0.29
C TRP A 152 -15.32 -0.11 0.52
N VAL A 153 -16.09 0.61 1.35
CA VAL A 153 -17.22 0.00 2.10
C VAL A 153 -18.28 -0.54 1.14
N ALA A 154 -18.61 0.19 0.07
CA ALA A 154 -19.58 -0.26 -0.93
C ALA A 154 -19.10 -1.50 -1.70
N GLY A 155 -17.79 -1.70 -1.84
CA GLY A 155 -17.21 -2.88 -2.48
C GLY A 155 -17.62 -4.21 -1.83
N PHE A 156 -17.89 -4.24 -0.52
CA PHE A 156 -18.39 -5.43 0.18
C PHE A 156 -19.78 -5.90 -0.29
N LEU A 157 -20.53 -5.06 -1.00
CA LEU A 157 -21.82 -5.45 -1.58
C LEU A 157 -21.66 -6.30 -2.85
N LEU A 158 -20.50 -6.26 -3.49
CA LEU A 158 -20.24 -6.89 -4.79
C LEU A 158 -19.21 -8.00 -4.74
N PHE A 159 -18.28 -7.93 -3.79
CA PHE A 159 -17.11 -8.80 -3.76
C PHE A 159 -16.97 -9.50 -2.40
N PRO A 160 -16.29 -10.66 -2.35
CA PRO A 160 -16.00 -11.34 -1.10
C PRO A 160 -15.23 -10.45 -0.11
N PRO A 161 -15.50 -10.55 1.20
CA PRO A 161 -14.91 -9.66 2.19
C PRO A 161 -13.38 -9.76 2.25
N PHE A 162 -12.81 -10.95 2.01
CA PHE A 162 -11.37 -11.15 2.03
C PHE A 162 -10.65 -10.43 0.89
N ASP A 163 -11.20 -10.46 -0.33
CA ASP A 163 -10.58 -9.77 -1.47
C ASP A 163 -10.63 -8.25 -1.31
N LEU A 164 -11.64 -7.71 -0.61
CA LEU A 164 -11.71 -6.28 -0.28
C LEU A 164 -10.81 -5.88 0.89
N LEU A 165 -10.56 -6.78 1.84
CA LEU A 165 -9.59 -6.54 2.91
C LEU A 165 -8.15 -6.42 2.38
N GLU A 166 -7.81 -7.11 1.29
CA GLU A 166 -6.53 -6.90 0.58
C GLU A 166 -6.40 -5.46 0.06
N GLN A 167 -7.53 -4.82 -0.27
CA GLN A 167 -7.62 -3.43 -0.72
C GLN A 167 -7.75 -2.41 0.44
N PHE A 168 -7.62 -2.85 1.69
CA PHE A 168 -7.84 -1.99 2.86
C PHE A 168 -6.88 -0.77 2.92
N PHE A 169 -5.71 -0.85 2.28
CA PHE A 169 -4.75 0.25 2.16
C PHE A 169 -5.33 1.51 1.49
N TRP A 170 -6.33 1.37 0.61
CA TRP A 170 -7.03 2.52 0.02
C TRP A 170 -7.74 3.35 1.09
N THR A 171 -8.28 2.72 2.14
CA THR A 171 -8.88 3.46 3.27
C THR A 171 -7.81 4.21 4.06
N GLY A 172 -6.63 3.61 4.24
CA GLY A 172 -5.49 4.26 4.88
C GLY A 172 -5.04 5.50 4.11
N ILE A 173 -4.99 5.41 2.78
CA ILE A 173 -4.71 6.55 1.88
C ILE A 173 -5.79 7.61 2.05
N GLY A 174 -7.07 7.23 2.03
CA GLY A 174 -8.19 8.14 2.25
C GLY A 174 -8.08 8.89 3.59
N VAL A 175 -7.80 8.18 4.68
CA VAL A 175 -7.62 8.77 6.02
C VAL A 175 -6.41 9.71 6.04
N ALA A 176 -5.28 9.31 5.47
CA ALA A 176 -4.09 10.14 5.40
C ALA A 176 -4.37 11.46 4.66
N LEU A 177 -5.02 11.39 3.49
CA LEU A 177 -5.38 12.59 2.71
C LEU A 177 -6.44 13.45 3.40
N LEU A 178 -7.40 12.84 4.11
CA LEU A 178 -8.43 13.58 4.84
C LEU A 178 -7.86 14.31 6.08
N VAL A 179 -6.89 13.70 6.76
CA VAL A 179 -6.32 14.23 8.00
C VAL A 179 -5.17 15.20 7.73
N ILE A 180 -4.27 14.87 6.82
CA ILE A 180 -3.08 15.68 6.51
C ILE A 180 -3.41 16.76 5.48
N GLY A 181 -4.31 16.46 4.53
CA GLY A 181 -4.54 17.30 3.37
C GLY A 181 -3.38 17.20 2.37
N ARG A 182 -3.48 17.96 1.28
CA ARG A 182 -2.41 18.09 0.28
C ARG A 182 -2.08 19.55 0.03
N PHE A 183 -0.93 19.77 -0.59
CA PHE A 183 -0.61 21.06 -1.17
C PHE A 183 -1.36 21.23 -2.50
N ALA A 184 -1.84 22.45 -2.74
CA ALA A 184 -2.37 22.87 -4.02
C ALA A 184 -1.25 22.94 -5.07
N VAL A 185 -1.63 23.03 -6.34
CA VAL A 185 -0.70 23.06 -7.48
C VAL A 185 0.27 24.25 -7.41
N ASP A 186 -0.14 25.33 -6.74
CA ASP A 186 0.67 26.53 -6.50
C ASP A 186 1.55 26.45 -5.23
N GLY A 187 1.64 25.28 -4.61
CA GLY A 187 2.47 25.04 -3.42
C GLY A 187 1.88 25.55 -2.10
N ARG A 188 0.72 26.21 -2.12
CA ARG A 188 0.02 26.62 -0.89
C ARG A 188 -0.71 25.42 -0.28
N GLU A 189 -0.90 25.43 1.04
CA GLU A 189 -1.82 24.48 1.66
C GLU A 189 -3.20 24.63 1.00
N ALA A 190 -3.76 23.53 0.49
CA ALA A 190 -4.99 23.59 -0.29
C ALA A 190 -6.18 24.17 0.50
N ARG A 191 -6.11 24.20 1.85
CA ARG A 191 -7.18 24.77 2.68
C ARG A 191 -6.67 25.59 3.86
N PRO A 192 -7.34 26.72 4.17
CA PRO A 192 -6.94 27.61 5.25
C PRO A 192 -7.08 27.01 6.66
N TRP A 193 -7.98 26.03 6.87
CA TRP A 193 -8.16 25.40 8.18
C TRP A 193 -7.11 24.33 8.51
N PHE A 194 -6.31 23.86 7.53
CA PHE A 194 -5.21 22.93 7.82
C PHE A 194 -4.07 23.62 8.59
N ARG A 195 -3.92 24.94 8.44
CA ARG A 195 -2.93 25.76 9.17
C ARG A 195 -3.03 25.67 10.70
N GLN A 196 -4.19 25.27 11.23
CA GLN A 196 -4.46 25.23 12.68
C GLN A 196 -4.45 23.79 13.24
N ARG A 197 -4.15 22.77 12.43
CA ARG A 197 -4.30 21.37 12.85
C ARG A 197 -3.10 20.92 13.68
N ASN A 198 -3.36 20.23 14.79
CA ASN A 198 -2.32 19.74 15.70
C ASN A 198 -1.39 18.75 14.96
N PRO A 199 -0.06 18.96 14.99
CA PRO A 199 0.91 18.10 14.29
C PRO A 199 0.84 16.61 14.72
N LEU A 200 0.36 16.34 15.93
CA LEU A 200 0.15 14.97 16.43
C LEU A 200 -0.87 14.18 15.59
N TRP A 201 -1.84 14.86 14.96
CA TRP A 201 -2.85 14.20 14.14
C TRP A 201 -2.28 13.70 12.83
N ALA A 202 -1.36 14.46 12.22
CA ALA A 202 -0.64 14.03 11.03
C ALA A 202 0.22 12.79 11.32
N LEU A 203 0.94 12.79 12.46
CA LEU A 203 1.71 11.62 12.91
C LEU A 203 0.83 10.38 13.10
N ARG A 204 -0.35 10.54 13.72
CA ARG A 204 -1.32 9.45 13.91
C ARG A 204 -1.90 8.95 12.59
N ALA A 205 -2.17 9.83 11.64
CA ALA A 205 -2.67 9.45 10.31
C ALA A 205 -1.62 8.65 9.52
N ILE A 206 -0.34 9.03 9.60
CA ILE A 206 0.77 8.26 9.00
C ILE A 206 0.90 6.90 9.68
N ALA A 207 0.79 6.85 11.01
CA ALA A 207 0.81 5.58 11.75
C ALA A 207 -0.37 4.69 11.34
N ALA A 208 -1.58 5.25 11.22
CA ALA A 208 -2.76 4.54 10.75
C ALA A 208 -2.57 4.00 9.33
N LEU A 209 -2.09 4.83 8.40
CA LEU A 209 -1.76 4.41 7.05
C LEU A 209 -0.79 3.22 7.06
N ARG A 210 0.31 3.30 7.82
CA ARG A 210 1.29 2.20 7.93
C ARG A 210 0.68 0.91 8.48
N ILE A 211 -0.12 1.02 9.54
CA ILE A 211 -0.78 -0.14 10.15
C ILE A 211 -1.76 -0.77 9.15
N ILE A 212 -2.61 0.04 8.52
CA ILE A 212 -3.60 -0.39 7.53
C ILE A 212 -2.91 -1.04 6.32
N THR A 213 -1.86 -0.42 5.77
CA THR A 213 -1.07 -1.01 4.68
C THR A 213 -0.43 -2.33 5.10
N GLY A 214 0.12 -2.42 6.33
CA GLY A 214 0.65 -3.67 6.87
C GLY A 214 -0.41 -4.78 6.93
N LEU A 215 -1.60 -4.46 7.42
CA LEU A 215 -2.74 -5.40 7.43
C LEU A 215 -3.15 -5.83 6.02
N SER A 216 -3.15 -4.91 5.05
CA SER A 216 -3.43 -5.23 3.65
C SER A 216 -2.38 -6.10 2.99
N ILE A 217 -1.11 -6.02 3.37
CA ILE A 217 -0.04 -6.88 2.83
C ILE A 217 -0.13 -8.30 3.43
N VAL A 218 -0.58 -8.42 4.68
CA VAL A 218 -0.78 -9.73 5.31
C VAL A 218 -1.96 -10.48 4.68
N ALA A 219 -3.01 -9.77 4.26
CA ALA A 219 -4.20 -10.38 3.66
C ALA A 219 -3.90 -11.30 2.44
N PRO A 220 -3.15 -10.88 1.40
CA PRO A 220 -2.81 -11.75 0.27
C PRO A 220 -1.82 -12.85 0.65
N ALA A 221 -0.99 -12.67 1.68
CA ALA A 221 -0.11 -13.73 2.18
C ALA A 221 -0.87 -14.96 2.74
N LEU A 222 -2.17 -14.81 3.02
CA LEU A 222 -3.06 -15.93 3.40
C LEU A 222 -3.67 -16.65 2.18
N GLY A 223 -3.54 -16.08 0.98
CA GLY A 223 -4.08 -16.60 -0.28
C GLY A 223 -3.01 -17.01 -1.31
N GLU A 224 -1.81 -16.44 -1.25
CA GLU A 224 -0.71 -16.71 -2.18
C GLU A 224 0.22 -17.84 -1.68
N LYS A 225 0.76 -18.64 -2.62
CA LYS A 225 1.66 -19.77 -2.34
C LYS A 225 3.13 -19.42 -2.52
#